data_AF-A0A2E0NFS5-F1
#
_entry.id   AF-A0A2E0NFS5-F1
#
_cell.length_a   1.000
_cell.length_b   1.000
_cell.length_c   1.000
_cell.angle_alpha   90.00
_cell.angle_beta   90.00
_cell.angle_gamma   90.00
#
_symmetry.space_group_name_H-M   'P 1'
#
loop_
_entity.id
_entity.type
_entity.pdbx_description
1 polymer ?
#
loop_
_entity_poly.entity_id
_entity_poly.type
_entity_poly.pdbx_seq_one_letter_code
_entity_poly.pdbx_strand_id
1 'polypeptide(L)'
;MNAQYSGGENGKLWTSKVRWLFCLLSLLAICLVLALLPVGELAEAAAPNQGHWNSMLPPLIAVVVAISFRSLVAALSTAFLSGAILYYGWNPIVFIPQSLQNFLLANVLGQFSLYIFGFLFALVGMVHVLYKSGGIQGLVVIFSRIAKTTKSAQVATMASGLMIFFDDYSNTIVVGQTMRSLTDRFRISREKLAYMVDSTTAPIAGLAVISSWIAYEVWLLGSTAHSLGMETGGYALFVQMLPVRFYCWGTLMFLAINIASQRDFGPMLKAEKRARKSGQLVAPNARPLLRENPKRLEPPEGTP
;
A
#
# COMPACT_ATOMS: atom_id res chain seq x y z
N MET A 1 -24.16 -6.35 24.80
CA MET A 1 -24.11 -7.73 25.32
C MET A 1 -24.50 -8.65 24.17
N ASN A 2 -23.65 -9.63 23.85
CA ASN A 2 -23.81 -10.72 22.88
C ASN A 2 -24.04 -10.36 21.39
N ALA A 3 -22.95 -10.27 20.62
CA ALA A 3 -22.98 -10.50 19.18
C ALA A 3 -21.99 -11.62 18.85
N GLN A 4 -22.55 -12.80 18.59
CA GLN A 4 -21.85 -14.04 18.33
C GLN A 4 -20.99 -13.94 17.07
N TYR A 5 -19.72 -14.30 17.24
CA TYR A 5 -18.80 -14.59 16.15
C TYR A 5 -19.24 -15.87 15.45
N SER A 6 -19.81 -15.76 14.25
CA SER A 6 -20.02 -16.91 13.36
C SER A 6 -19.30 -16.65 12.04
N GLY A 7 -18.06 -17.14 11.97
CA GLY A 7 -17.27 -17.19 10.76
C GLY A 7 -17.71 -18.36 9.88
N GLY A 8 -18.06 -18.07 8.63
CA GLY A 8 -18.38 -19.07 7.62
C GLY A 8 -17.23 -20.08 7.41
N GLU A 9 -17.61 -21.31 7.09
CA GLU A 9 -16.84 -22.56 7.26
C GLU A 9 -15.47 -22.63 6.56
N ASN A 10 -15.16 -21.74 5.63
CA ASN A 10 -13.84 -21.69 4.98
C ASN A 10 -12.78 -20.86 5.75
N GLY A 11 -13.15 -20.25 6.89
CA GLY A 11 -12.23 -19.50 7.76
C GLY A 11 -11.48 -20.34 8.81
N LYS A 12 -11.71 -21.66 8.88
CA LYS A 12 -11.23 -22.51 9.98
C LYS A 12 -9.75 -22.91 9.91
N LEU A 13 -9.11 -22.83 8.75
CA LEU A 13 -7.65 -23.06 8.61
C LEU A 13 -6.82 -22.01 9.39
N TRP A 14 -7.41 -20.85 9.66
CA TRP A 14 -6.82 -19.73 10.40
C TRP A 14 -7.47 -19.53 11.78
N THR A 15 -7.86 -20.62 12.44
CA THR A 15 -8.29 -20.57 13.84
C THR A 15 -7.10 -20.31 14.77
N SER A 16 -7.33 -19.59 15.88
CA SER A 16 -6.30 -18.87 16.63
C SER A 16 -5.11 -19.73 17.06
N LYS A 17 -5.31 -21.00 17.45
CA LYS A 17 -4.22 -21.87 17.92
C LYS A 17 -3.23 -22.23 16.79
N VAL A 18 -3.72 -22.53 15.59
CA VAL A 18 -2.87 -22.83 14.43
C VAL A 18 -2.14 -21.57 13.96
N ARG A 19 -2.82 -20.41 13.99
CA ARG A 19 -2.21 -19.11 13.69
C ARG A 19 -1.09 -18.78 14.69
N TRP A 20 -1.34 -18.92 15.99
CA TRP A 20 -0.34 -18.66 17.03
C TRP A 20 0.84 -19.64 16.96
N LEU A 21 0.59 -20.92 16.67
CA LEU A 21 1.64 -21.91 16.49
C LEU A 21 2.51 -21.60 15.26
N PHE A 22 1.89 -21.30 14.11
CA PHE A 22 2.61 -20.89 12.91
C PHE A 22 3.39 -19.59 13.11
N CYS A 23 2.82 -18.62 13.84
CA CYS A 23 3.47 -17.36 14.20
C CYS A 23 4.66 -17.56 15.14
N LEU A 24 4.53 -18.43 16.15
CA LEU A 24 5.63 -18.74 17.06
C LEU A 24 6.73 -19.48 16.31
N LEU A 25 6.38 -20.44 15.46
CA LEU A 25 7.34 -21.15 14.62
C LEU A 25 8.04 -20.22 13.62
N SER A 26 7.33 -19.26 13.01
CA SER A 26 7.94 -18.31 12.08
C SER A 26 8.81 -17.28 12.79
N LEU A 27 8.39 -16.74 13.94
CA LEU A 27 9.23 -15.87 14.78
C LEU A 27 10.47 -16.60 15.29
N LEU A 28 10.32 -17.84 15.76
CA LEU A 28 11.42 -18.64 16.29
C LEU A 28 12.38 -19.07 15.17
N ALA A 29 11.86 -19.37 13.96
CA ALA A 29 12.67 -19.58 12.77
C ALA A 29 13.40 -18.30 12.35
N ILE A 30 12.76 -17.13 12.40
CA ILE A 30 13.41 -15.84 12.10
C ILE A 30 14.51 -15.54 13.11
N CYS A 31 14.25 -15.71 14.41
CA CYS A 31 15.25 -15.53 15.46
C CYS A 31 16.41 -16.53 15.32
N LEU A 32 16.12 -17.78 14.96
CA LEU A 32 17.12 -18.82 14.73
C LEU A 32 17.98 -18.50 13.49
N VAL A 33 17.35 -18.10 12.38
CA VAL A 33 18.04 -17.69 11.15
C VAL A 33 18.93 -16.49 11.43
N LEU A 34 18.41 -15.46 12.12
CA LEU A 34 19.19 -14.30 12.52
C LEU A 34 20.37 -14.73 13.42
N ALA A 35 20.15 -15.63 14.40
CA ALA A 35 21.18 -16.03 15.37
C ALA A 35 22.30 -16.88 14.74
N LEU A 36 22.01 -17.55 13.62
CA LEU A 36 22.97 -18.31 12.84
C LEU A 36 23.75 -17.43 11.84
N LEU A 37 23.32 -16.19 11.61
CA LEU A 37 24.09 -15.24 10.79
C LEU A 37 25.23 -14.66 11.64
N PRO A 38 26.44 -14.49 11.08
CA PRO A 38 27.49 -13.73 11.75
C PRO A 38 27.06 -12.26 11.80
N VAL A 39 26.53 -11.85 12.95
CA VAL A 39 26.03 -10.48 13.17
C VAL A 39 27.11 -9.69 13.90
N GLY A 40 27.54 -8.58 13.30
CA GLY A 40 28.55 -7.67 13.86
C GLY A 40 29.77 -7.47 12.96
N GLU A 41 30.35 -8.53 12.40
CA GLU A 41 31.52 -8.40 11.51
C GLU A 41 31.16 -7.94 10.09
N LEU A 42 29.94 -8.15 9.61
CA LEU A 42 29.55 -7.81 8.24
C LEU A 42 29.48 -6.31 7.94
N ALA A 43 29.26 -5.43 8.94
CA ALA A 43 29.20 -3.99 8.71
C ALA A 43 30.60 -3.35 8.65
N GLU A 44 31.55 -3.84 9.44
CA GLU A 44 32.95 -3.37 9.44
C GLU A 44 33.84 -4.11 8.43
N ALA A 45 33.53 -5.37 8.08
CA ALA A 45 34.29 -6.17 7.11
C ALA A 45 33.69 -6.17 5.69
N ALA A 46 32.51 -5.60 5.46
CA ALA A 46 32.01 -5.41 4.11
C ALA A 46 32.86 -4.36 3.40
N ALA A 47 33.71 -4.83 2.49
CA ALA A 47 34.36 -3.96 1.52
C ALA A 47 33.29 -3.04 0.88
N PRO A 48 33.56 -1.73 0.73
CA PRO A 48 32.63 -0.84 0.04
C PRO A 48 32.35 -1.47 -1.34
N ASN A 49 31.07 -1.76 -1.62
CA ASN A 49 30.53 -2.34 -2.88
C ASN A 49 30.11 -3.82 -2.87
N GLN A 50 30.07 -4.54 -1.74
CA GLN A 50 29.42 -5.87 -1.70
C GLN A 50 28.08 -5.82 -0.96
N GLY A 51 26.98 -5.77 -1.72
CA GLY A 51 25.65 -5.99 -1.18
C GLY A 51 25.52 -7.44 -0.72
N HIS A 52 25.38 -7.68 0.58
CA HIS A 52 25.11 -9.01 1.11
C HIS A 52 23.62 -9.33 1.00
N TRP A 53 23.28 -10.58 0.62
CA TRP A 53 21.90 -11.05 0.52
C TRP A 53 21.10 -10.87 1.83
N ASN A 54 21.80 -10.79 2.97
CA ASN A 54 21.25 -10.50 4.29
C ASN A 54 20.46 -9.17 4.35
N SER A 55 20.76 -8.20 3.47
CA SER A 55 20.01 -6.93 3.38
C SER A 55 18.56 -7.12 2.90
N MET A 56 18.23 -8.26 2.29
CA MET A 56 16.84 -8.60 1.90
C MET A 56 16.02 -9.18 3.06
N LEU A 57 16.67 -9.53 4.18
CA LEU A 57 16.02 -10.19 5.29
C LEU A 57 15.00 -9.29 6.01
N PRO A 58 15.27 -8.00 6.31
CA PRO A 58 14.28 -7.16 6.97
C PRO A 58 12.98 -6.95 6.16
N PRO A 59 13.03 -6.64 4.85
CA PRO A 59 11.81 -6.60 4.02
C PRO A 59 11.08 -7.95 3.97
N LEU A 60 11.80 -9.07 3.88
CA LEU A 60 11.19 -10.40 3.84
C LEU A 60 10.46 -10.73 5.16
N ILE A 61 11.09 -10.43 6.30
CA ILE A 61 10.47 -10.55 7.63
C ILE A 61 9.21 -9.69 7.68
N ALA A 62 9.27 -8.45 7.19
CA ALA A 62 8.11 -7.57 7.13
C ALA A 62 6.93 -8.24 6.40
N VAL A 63 7.17 -8.78 5.20
CA VAL A 63 6.13 -9.43 4.40
C VAL A 63 5.56 -10.67 5.10
N VAL A 64 6.42 -11.53 5.65
CA VAL A 64 6.00 -12.75 6.36
C VAL A 64 5.15 -12.39 7.59
N VAL A 65 5.59 -11.40 8.38
CA VAL A 65 4.88 -10.93 9.57
C VAL A 65 3.58 -10.22 9.18
N ALA A 66 3.57 -9.42 8.13
CA ALA A 66 2.36 -8.74 7.64
C ALA A 66 1.27 -9.75 7.26
N ILE A 67 1.63 -10.80 6.51
CA ILE A 67 0.70 -11.86 6.10
C ILE A 67 0.26 -12.70 7.32
N SER A 68 1.20 -13.01 8.22
CA SER A 68 0.96 -13.85 9.41
C SER A 68 0.08 -13.18 10.47
N PHE A 69 0.41 -11.95 10.82
CA PHE A 69 -0.26 -11.21 11.90
C PHE A 69 -1.42 -10.34 11.39
N ARG A 70 -1.51 -10.12 10.07
CA ARG A 70 -2.43 -9.13 9.45
C ARG A 70 -2.32 -7.77 10.15
N SER A 71 -1.10 -7.41 10.54
CA SER A 71 -0.77 -6.21 11.30
C SER A 71 0.45 -5.55 10.68
N LEU A 72 0.21 -4.38 10.07
CA LEU A 72 1.27 -3.56 9.49
C LEU A 72 2.26 -3.09 10.55
N VAL A 73 1.77 -2.69 11.72
CA VAL A 73 2.62 -2.21 12.82
C VAL A 73 3.59 -3.31 13.26
N ALA A 74 3.09 -4.53 13.47
CA ALA A 74 3.95 -5.66 13.86
C ALA A 74 5.00 -5.98 12.78
N ALA A 75 4.61 -5.93 11.50
CA ALA A 75 5.50 -6.16 10.37
C ALA A 75 6.64 -5.15 10.31
N LEU A 76 6.31 -3.86 10.41
CA LEU A 76 7.31 -2.79 10.37
C LEU A 76 8.21 -2.79 11.60
N SER A 77 7.67 -3.04 12.79
CA SER A 77 8.47 -3.11 14.02
C SER A 77 9.47 -4.27 13.98
N THR A 78 9.05 -5.46 13.53
CA THR A 78 9.94 -6.63 13.44
C THR A 78 11.01 -6.46 12.35
N ALA A 79 10.65 -5.88 11.21
CA ALA A 79 11.61 -5.51 10.17
C ALA A 79 12.63 -4.49 10.66
N PHE A 80 12.19 -3.43 11.33
CA PHE A 80 13.05 -2.42 11.95
C PHE A 80 14.05 -3.06 12.93
N LEU A 81 13.58 -3.90 13.84
CA LEU A 81 14.43 -4.60 14.80
C LEU A 81 15.42 -5.53 14.11
N SER A 82 14.99 -6.26 13.08
CA SER A 82 15.90 -7.14 12.33
C SER A 82 16.99 -6.36 11.59
N GLY A 83 16.66 -5.21 10.99
CA GLY A 83 17.66 -4.32 10.38
C GLY A 83 18.61 -3.71 11.40
N ALA A 84 18.10 -3.33 12.57
CA ALA A 84 18.91 -2.83 13.68
C ALA A 84 19.88 -3.89 14.20
N ILE A 85 19.43 -5.14 14.37
CA ILE A 85 20.29 -6.26 14.78
C ILE A 85 21.36 -6.52 13.72
N LEU A 86 21.00 -6.56 12.44
CA LEU A 86 21.96 -6.77 11.35
C LEU A 86 23.07 -5.70 11.30
N TYR A 87 22.74 -4.45 11.65
CA TYR A 87 23.69 -3.34 11.62
C TYR A 87 24.52 -3.20 12.90
N TYR A 88 23.88 -3.26 14.08
CA TYR A 88 24.52 -2.98 15.38
C TYR A 88 24.92 -4.23 16.18
N GLY A 89 24.59 -5.43 15.72
CA GLY A 89 24.84 -6.66 16.48
C GLY A 89 23.69 -7.07 17.42
N TRP A 90 23.90 -8.18 18.11
CA TRP A 90 22.92 -8.79 19.02
C TRP A 90 22.76 -8.10 20.38
N ASN A 91 23.59 -7.10 20.71
CA ASN A 91 23.57 -6.49 22.03
C ASN A 91 22.39 -5.51 22.19
N PRO A 92 21.34 -5.85 22.98
CA PRO A 92 20.14 -5.02 23.11
C PRO A 92 20.41 -3.67 23.76
N ILE A 93 21.45 -3.57 24.59
CA ILE A 93 21.85 -2.32 25.22
C ILE A 93 22.42 -1.35 24.17
N VAL A 94 22.95 -1.87 23.06
CA VAL A 94 23.54 -1.08 21.97
C VAL A 94 22.53 -0.85 20.86
N PHE A 95 21.95 -1.92 20.29
CA PHE A 95 21.14 -1.77 19.07
C PHE A 95 19.84 -1.02 19.32
N ILE A 96 19.19 -1.16 20.49
CA ILE A 96 17.91 -0.49 20.78
C ILE A 96 18.07 1.03 20.80
N PRO A 97 18.91 1.63 21.67
CA PRO A 97 19.05 3.09 21.71
C PRO A 97 19.65 3.65 20.42
N GLN A 98 20.65 2.97 19.82
CA GLN A 98 21.28 3.48 18.60
C GLN A 98 20.35 3.43 17.39
N SER A 99 19.57 2.36 17.20
CA SER A 99 18.59 2.30 16.12
C SER A 99 17.46 3.32 16.30
N LEU A 100 17.00 3.54 17.54
CA LEU A 100 15.98 4.54 17.81
C LEU A 100 16.47 5.94 17.46
N GLN A 101 17.72 6.28 17.82
CA GLN A 101 18.30 7.58 17.53
C GLN A 101 18.66 7.76 16.05
N ASN A 102 19.43 6.82 15.49
CA ASN A 102 20.08 6.97 14.19
C ASN A 102 19.17 6.57 13.02
N PHE A 103 18.27 5.61 13.21
CA PHE A 103 17.34 5.19 12.15
C PHE A 103 15.98 5.86 12.31
N LEU A 104 15.35 5.79 13.49
CA LEU A 104 13.99 6.33 13.63
C LEU A 104 13.99 7.85 13.79
N LEU A 105 14.66 8.39 14.81
CA LEU A 105 14.58 9.80 15.16
C LEU A 105 15.16 10.69 14.06
N ALA A 106 16.32 10.32 13.52
CA ALA A 106 16.95 11.05 12.42
C ALA A 106 16.07 11.13 11.16
N ASN A 107 15.38 10.03 10.81
CA ASN A 107 14.48 10.04 9.65
C ASN A 107 13.18 10.77 9.94
N VAL A 108 12.57 10.62 11.13
CA VAL A 108 11.29 11.27 11.49
C VAL A 108 11.45 12.79 11.58
N LEU A 109 12.56 13.27 12.15
CA LEU A 109 12.87 14.69 12.26
C LEU A 109 13.56 15.25 11.01
N GLY A 110 13.86 14.40 10.03
CA GLY A 110 14.42 14.81 8.76
C GLY A 110 13.47 15.74 8.00
N GLN A 111 14.04 16.80 7.40
CA GLN A 111 13.28 17.82 6.67
C GLN A 111 12.34 17.22 5.61
N PHE A 112 12.81 16.20 4.88
CA PHE A 112 12.01 15.50 3.87
C PHE A 112 10.77 14.82 4.46
N SER A 113 10.93 14.09 5.58
CA SER A 113 9.81 13.43 6.26
C SER A 113 8.80 14.42 6.83
N LEU A 114 9.29 15.54 7.38
CA LEU A 114 8.42 16.62 7.87
C LEU A 114 7.59 17.24 6.73
N TYR A 115 8.17 17.40 5.53
CA TYR A 115 7.41 17.83 4.35
C TYR A 115 6.35 16.82 3.94
N ILE A 116 6.66 15.52 3.97
CA ILE A 116 5.66 14.47 3.70
C ILE A 116 4.53 14.53 4.73
N PHE A 117 4.83 14.64 6.03
CA PHE A 117 3.79 14.76 7.05
C PHE A 117 2.91 15.99 6.84
N GLY A 118 3.52 17.16 6.59
CA GLY A 118 2.79 18.38 6.30
C GLY A 118 1.89 18.26 5.07
N PHE A 119 2.40 17.67 3.99
CA PHE A 119 1.66 17.38 2.78
C PHE A 119 0.46 16.45 3.04
N LEU A 120 0.66 15.34 3.75
CA LEU A 120 -0.39 14.39 4.09
C LEU A 120 -1.50 15.03 4.93
N PHE A 121 -1.13 15.84 5.94
CA PHE A 121 -2.11 16.56 6.75
C PHE A 121 -2.91 17.57 5.92
N ALA A 122 -2.23 18.34 5.07
CA ALA A 122 -2.88 19.30 4.18
C ALA A 122 -3.82 18.62 3.18
N LEU A 123 -3.40 17.50 2.59
CA LEU A 123 -4.18 16.71 1.64
C LEU A 123 -5.43 16.14 2.30
N VAL A 124 -5.31 15.52 3.48
CA VAL A 124 -6.47 15.01 4.24
C VAL A 124 -7.42 16.15 4.60
N GLY A 125 -6.90 17.33 4.99
CA GLY A 125 -7.69 18.53 5.25
C GLY A 125 -8.45 19.01 4.01
N MET A 126 -7.75 19.18 2.88
CA MET A 126 -8.34 19.57 1.60
C MET A 126 -9.43 18.60 1.16
N VAL A 127 -9.18 17.30 1.25
CA VAL A 127 -10.16 16.27 0.90
C VAL A 127 -11.40 16.34 1.81
N HIS A 128 -11.22 16.61 3.10
CA HIS A 128 -12.34 16.82 4.01
C HIS A 128 -13.17 18.05 3.64
N VAL A 129 -12.52 19.15 3.24
CA VAL A 129 -13.19 20.37 2.75
C VAL A 129 -13.96 20.07 1.45
N LEU A 130 -13.36 19.37 0.49
CA LEU A 130 -14.01 18.96 -0.76
C LEU A 130 -15.23 18.08 -0.53
N TYR A 131 -15.19 17.21 0.49
CA TYR A 131 -16.33 16.38 0.85
C TYR A 131 -17.46 17.24 1.45
N LYS A 132 -17.12 18.14 2.39
CA LYS A 132 -18.11 19.03 3.03
C LYS A 132 -18.69 20.08 2.09
N SER A 133 -17.96 20.52 1.08
CA SER A 133 -18.39 21.55 0.14
C SER A 133 -19.34 21.05 -0.95
N GLY A 134 -19.62 19.74 -1.02
CA GLY A 134 -20.39 19.17 -2.13
C GLY A 134 -19.56 18.91 -3.39
N GLY A 135 -18.27 19.27 -3.41
CA GLY A 135 -17.41 19.14 -4.59
C GLY A 135 -17.29 17.70 -5.10
N ILE A 136 -17.26 16.72 -4.18
CA ILE A 136 -17.25 15.30 -4.55
C ILE A 136 -18.58 14.90 -5.21
N GLN A 137 -19.72 15.38 -4.74
CA GLN A 137 -21.04 15.15 -5.33
C GLN A 137 -21.13 15.75 -6.73
N GLY A 138 -20.58 16.95 -6.95
CA GLY A 138 -20.46 17.57 -8.27
C GLY A 138 -19.64 16.73 -9.25
N LEU A 139 -18.47 16.22 -8.81
CA LEU A 139 -17.66 15.28 -9.60
C LEU A 139 -18.45 14.01 -9.95
N VAL A 140 -19.23 13.49 -9.01
CA VAL A 140 -20.08 12.32 -9.24
C VAL A 140 -21.12 12.61 -10.32
N VAL A 141 -21.75 13.79 -10.34
CA VAL A 141 -22.70 14.17 -11.41
C VAL A 141 -22.01 14.17 -12.78
N ILE A 142 -20.80 14.74 -12.87
CA ILE A 142 -20.01 14.76 -14.11
C ILE A 142 -19.70 13.33 -14.57
N PHE A 143 -19.13 12.50 -13.70
CA PHE A 143 -18.79 11.12 -14.03
C PHE A 143 -20.03 10.26 -14.31
N SER A 144 -21.16 10.56 -13.66
CA SER A 144 -22.44 9.87 -13.86
C SER A 144 -23.03 10.09 -15.24
N ARG A 145 -22.70 11.19 -15.92
CA ARG A 145 -23.08 11.43 -17.33
C ARG A 145 -22.29 10.55 -18.30
N ILE A 146 -21.05 10.21 -17.92
CA ILE A 146 -20.10 9.42 -18.74
C ILE A 146 -20.29 7.92 -18.48
N ALA A 147 -20.45 7.54 -17.21
CA ALA A 147 -20.64 6.16 -16.80
C ALA A 147 -22.10 5.75 -16.95
N LYS A 148 -22.41 5.02 -18.03
CA LYS A 148 -23.76 4.47 -18.30
C LYS A 148 -23.89 2.98 -17.95
N THR A 149 -22.76 2.29 -17.79
CA THR A 149 -22.67 0.86 -17.52
C THR A 149 -21.65 0.57 -16.43
N THR A 150 -21.76 -0.61 -15.82
CA THR A 150 -20.78 -1.16 -14.89
C THR A 150 -19.35 -1.16 -15.44
N LYS A 151 -19.18 -1.47 -16.74
CA LYS A 151 -17.87 -1.44 -17.41
C LYS A 151 -17.34 -0.01 -17.50
N SER A 152 -18.16 0.93 -17.97
CA SER A 152 -17.74 2.34 -18.05
C SER A 152 -17.43 2.97 -16.69
N ALA A 153 -18.11 2.54 -15.61
CA ALA A 153 -17.79 2.98 -14.26
C ALA A 153 -16.39 2.51 -13.82
N GLN A 154 -16.05 1.25 -14.09
CA GLN A 154 -14.71 0.72 -13.82
C GLN A 154 -13.64 1.40 -14.68
N VAL A 155 -13.92 1.65 -15.97
CA VAL A 155 -13.01 2.41 -16.85
C VAL A 155 -12.80 3.83 -16.33
N ALA A 156 -13.85 4.51 -15.88
CA ALA A 156 -13.73 5.84 -15.28
C ALA A 156 -12.87 5.80 -14.01
N THR A 157 -13.07 4.81 -13.14
CA THR A 157 -12.22 4.62 -11.95
C THR A 157 -10.76 4.41 -12.32
N MET A 158 -10.47 3.53 -13.28
CA MET A 158 -9.10 3.29 -13.76
C MET A 158 -8.50 4.57 -14.36
N ALA A 159 -9.24 5.28 -15.21
CA ALA A 159 -8.77 6.51 -15.85
C ALA A 159 -8.47 7.62 -14.83
N SER A 160 -9.29 7.76 -13.79
CA SER A 160 -9.02 8.69 -12.70
C SER A 160 -7.74 8.33 -11.94
N GLY A 161 -7.50 7.05 -11.70
CA GLY A 161 -6.24 6.56 -11.14
C GLY A 161 -5.04 6.87 -12.02
N LEU A 162 -5.15 6.69 -13.34
CA LEU A 162 -4.07 7.04 -14.27
C LEU A 162 -3.83 8.55 -14.38
N MET A 163 -4.86 9.37 -14.17
CA MET A 163 -4.75 10.84 -14.25
C MET A 163 -4.02 11.44 -13.05
N ILE A 164 -4.17 10.87 -11.85
CA ILE A 164 -3.48 11.32 -10.62
C ILE A 164 -2.15 10.55 -10.49
N PHE A 165 -1.27 10.68 -11.48
CA PHE A 165 -0.05 9.88 -11.54
C PHE A 165 1.11 10.41 -10.68
N PHE A 166 1.03 11.67 -10.25
CA PHE A 166 2.14 12.38 -9.62
C PHE A 166 2.38 11.98 -8.16
N ASP A 167 1.38 11.43 -7.47
CA ASP A 167 1.50 11.04 -6.05
C ASP A 167 0.51 9.92 -5.70
N ASP A 168 1.01 8.88 -5.04
CA ASP A 168 0.25 7.68 -4.69
C ASP A 168 -0.72 7.90 -3.51
N TYR A 169 -0.35 8.71 -2.53
CA TYR A 169 -1.26 9.07 -1.43
C TYR A 169 -2.47 9.87 -1.91
N SER A 170 -2.24 10.87 -2.76
CA SER A 170 -3.26 11.69 -3.41
C SER A 170 -4.16 10.84 -4.27
N ASN A 171 -3.58 9.95 -5.09
CA ASN A 171 -4.33 9.04 -5.93
C ASN A 171 -5.29 8.16 -5.11
N THR A 172 -4.78 7.47 -4.09
CA THR A 172 -5.60 6.56 -3.27
C THR A 172 -6.75 7.29 -2.59
N ILE A 173 -6.47 8.44 -1.97
CA ILE A 173 -7.45 9.18 -1.18
C ILE A 173 -8.49 9.81 -2.10
N VAL A 174 -8.06 10.54 -3.14
CA VAL A 174 -8.97 11.26 -4.04
C VAL A 174 -9.78 10.28 -4.87
N VAL A 175 -9.14 9.35 -5.59
CA VAL A 175 -9.85 8.39 -6.44
C VAL A 175 -10.74 7.48 -5.60
N GLY A 176 -10.23 6.97 -4.48
CA GLY A 176 -11.00 6.11 -3.59
C GLY A 176 -12.25 6.78 -3.04
N GLN A 177 -12.20 8.05 -2.67
CA GLN A 177 -13.37 8.78 -2.18
C GLN A 177 -14.32 9.22 -3.28
N THR A 178 -13.82 9.76 -4.39
CA THR A 178 -14.65 10.25 -5.49
C THR A 178 -15.34 9.12 -6.25
N MET A 179 -14.64 8.00 -6.48
CA MET A 179 -15.20 6.87 -7.25
C MET A 179 -16.13 6.00 -6.40
N ARG A 180 -16.11 6.12 -5.08
CA ARG A 180 -16.97 5.34 -4.18
C ARG A 180 -18.44 5.45 -4.54
N SER A 181 -19.00 6.64 -4.52
CA SER A 181 -20.41 6.88 -4.84
C SER A 181 -20.77 6.52 -6.28
N LEU A 182 -19.86 6.74 -7.24
CA LEU A 182 -20.04 6.31 -8.62
C LEU A 182 -20.16 4.78 -8.72
N THR A 183 -19.22 4.05 -8.12
CA THR A 183 -19.18 2.58 -8.17
C THR A 183 -20.30 1.93 -7.36
N ASP A 184 -20.72 2.55 -6.25
CA ASP A 184 -21.87 2.12 -5.44
C ASP A 184 -23.17 2.12 -6.27
N ARG A 185 -23.39 3.14 -7.13
CA ARG A 185 -24.57 3.20 -8.04
C ARG A 185 -24.62 2.02 -9.01
N PHE A 186 -23.46 1.53 -9.45
CA PHE A 186 -23.36 0.37 -10.34
C PHE A 186 -23.26 -0.96 -9.60
N ARG A 187 -23.41 -0.97 -8.28
CA ARG A 187 -23.32 -2.15 -7.40
C ARG A 187 -21.98 -2.88 -7.46
N ILE A 188 -20.89 -2.15 -7.69
CA ILE A 188 -19.53 -2.71 -7.64
C ILE A 188 -19.15 -2.86 -6.16
N SER A 189 -18.58 -3.99 -5.78
CA SER A 189 -18.17 -4.27 -4.40
C SER A 189 -17.07 -3.30 -3.95
N ARG A 190 -17.06 -2.97 -2.65
CA ARG A 190 -16.01 -2.11 -2.09
C ARG A 190 -14.62 -2.75 -2.19
N GLU A 191 -14.57 -4.09 -2.15
CA GLU A 191 -13.35 -4.86 -2.38
C GLU A 191 -12.80 -4.64 -3.79
N LYS A 192 -13.67 -4.64 -4.81
CA LYS A 192 -13.26 -4.38 -6.19
C LYS A 192 -12.82 -2.93 -6.40
N LEU A 193 -13.52 -1.96 -5.80
CA LEU A 193 -13.07 -0.56 -5.82
C LEU A 193 -11.68 -0.41 -5.20
N ALA A 194 -11.46 -0.98 -4.01
CA ALA A 194 -10.15 -0.94 -3.35
C ALA A 194 -9.05 -1.56 -4.23
N TYR A 195 -9.33 -2.69 -4.87
CA TYR A 195 -8.42 -3.32 -5.81
C TYR A 195 -8.09 -2.43 -7.02
N MET A 196 -9.09 -1.78 -7.63
CA MET A 196 -8.86 -0.89 -8.78
C MET A 196 -8.00 0.32 -8.38
N VAL A 197 -8.29 0.93 -7.24
CA VAL A 197 -7.55 2.10 -6.72
C VAL A 197 -6.10 1.73 -6.40
N ASP A 198 -5.88 0.61 -5.72
CA ASP A 198 -4.54 0.10 -5.40
C ASP A 198 -3.74 -0.23 -6.67
N SER A 199 -4.39 -0.90 -7.63
CA SER A 199 -3.80 -1.31 -8.91
C SER A 199 -3.45 -0.14 -9.83
N THR A 200 -4.06 1.03 -9.64
CA THR A 200 -3.64 2.25 -10.37
C THR A 200 -2.62 3.04 -9.60
N THR A 201 -2.75 3.13 -8.28
CA THR A 201 -1.95 4.00 -7.41
C THR A 201 -0.45 3.67 -7.48
N ALA A 202 -0.05 2.49 -7.02
CA ALA A 202 1.38 2.16 -6.93
C ALA A 202 2.01 1.97 -8.32
N PRO A 203 1.36 1.28 -9.28
CA PRO A 203 1.91 1.11 -10.62
C PRO A 203 2.13 2.40 -11.39
N ILE A 204 1.20 3.37 -11.34
CA ILE A 204 1.36 4.61 -12.09
C ILE A 204 2.44 5.51 -11.48
N ALA A 205 2.51 5.59 -10.14
CA ALA A 205 3.53 6.35 -9.44
C ALA A 205 4.95 5.83 -9.76
N GLY A 206 5.07 4.52 -9.97
CA GLY A 206 6.29 3.86 -10.43
C GLY A 206 6.52 3.88 -11.94
N LEU A 207 5.61 4.35 -12.79
CA LEU A 207 5.86 4.50 -14.24
C LEU A 207 5.98 5.96 -14.66
N ALA A 208 5.41 6.86 -13.88
CA ALA A 208 5.44 8.28 -14.15
C ALA A 208 6.86 8.83 -14.09
N VAL A 209 7.24 9.55 -15.15
CA VAL A 209 8.51 10.27 -15.25
C VAL A 209 8.56 11.48 -14.30
N ILE A 210 7.41 11.86 -13.75
CA ILE A 210 7.30 12.90 -12.71
C ILE A 210 6.35 12.35 -11.66
N SER A 211 6.89 11.96 -10.51
CA SER A 211 6.12 11.47 -9.35
C SER A 211 6.80 11.78 -8.01
N SER A 212 6.09 11.57 -6.91
CA SER A 212 6.63 11.73 -5.56
C SER A 212 7.80 10.78 -5.25
N TRP A 213 7.90 9.66 -5.97
CA TRP A 213 8.94 8.64 -5.78
C TRP A 213 10.21 8.89 -6.60
N ILE A 214 10.11 9.63 -7.72
CA ILE A 214 11.24 9.74 -8.65
C ILE A 214 12.48 10.38 -8.02
N ALA A 215 12.31 11.37 -7.13
CA ALA A 215 13.43 12.03 -6.48
C ALA A 215 14.25 11.05 -5.61
N TYR A 216 13.55 10.21 -4.84
CA TYR A 216 14.18 9.19 -4.01
C TYR A 216 14.83 8.10 -4.88
N GLU A 217 14.13 7.60 -5.89
CA GLU A 217 14.66 6.56 -6.78
C GLU A 217 15.89 7.04 -7.56
N VAL A 218 15.84 8.23 -8.14
CA VAL A 218 16.97 8.82 -8.89
C VAL A 218 18.16 9.07 -7.98
N TRP A 219 17.94 9.52 -6.76
CA TRP A 219 19.00 9.66 -5.76
C TRP A 219 19.64 8.31 -5.40
N LEU A 220 18.82 7.29 -5.14
CA LEU A 220 19.29 5.95 -4.80
C LEU A 220 20.05 5.30 -5.96
N LEU A 221 19.53 5.44 -7.18
CA LEU A 221 20.16 4.91 -8.38
C LEU A 221 21.45 5.66 -8.70
N GLY A 222 21.47 6.99 -8.54
CA GLY A 222 22.67 7.80 -8.76
C GLY A 222 23.78 7.49 -7.77
N SER A 223 23.44 7.36 -6.48
CA SER A 223 24.41 6.96 -5.44
C SER A 223 24.96 5.55 -5.69
N THR A 224 24.10 4.61 -6.07
CA THR A 224 24.51 3.25 -6.44
C THR A 224 25.40 3.24 -7.68
N ALA A 225 25.01 3.94 -8.74
CA ALA A 225 25.79 4.07 -9.98
C ALA A 225 27.18 4.63 -9.71
N HIS A 226 27.27 5.68 -8.89
CA HIS A 226 28.54 6.28 -8.49
C HIS A 226 29.42 5.29 -7.73
N SER A 227 28.85 4.53 -6.77
CA SER A 227 29.59 3.51 -6.02
C SER A 227 30.14 2.38 -6.91
N LEU A 228 29.44 2.07 -8.02
CA LEU A 228 29.82 1.07 -9.00
C LEU A 228 30.74 1.61 -10.11
N GLY A 229 31.13 2.90 -10.06
CA GLY A 229 31.97 3.53 -11.08
C GLY A 229 31.26 3.71 -12.43
N MET A 230 29.93 3.72 -12.46
CA MET A 230 29.15 3.93 -13.68
C MET A 230 29.06 5.43 -14.01
N GLU A 231 29.30 5.79 -15.27
CA GLU A 231 29.15 7.18 -15.75
C GLU A 231 27.69 7.59 -16.01
N THR A 232 26.75 6.65 -15.89
CA THR A 232 25.32 6.90 -16.16
C THR A 232 24.66 7.56 -14.96
N GLY A 233 24.04 8.73 -15.16
CA GLY A 233 23.28 9.42 -14.12
C GLY A 233 22.04 8.64 -13.67
N GLY A 234 21.64 8.81 -12.39
CA GLY A 234 20.50 8.09 -11.79
C GLY A 234 19.18 8.25 -12.55
N TYR A 235 18.96 9.41 -13.19
CA TYR A 235 17.77 9.66 -14.01
C TYR A 235 17.77 8.85 -15.31
N ALA A 236 18.94 8.72 -15.96
CA ALA A 236 19.07 7.90 -17.16
C ALA A 236 18.84 6.42 -16.82
N LEU A 237 19.37 5.94 -15.69
CA LEU A 237 19.08 4.59 -15.19
C LEU A 237 17.59 4.38 -14.89
N PHE A 238 16.94 5.36 -14.25
CA PHE A 238 15.50 5.30 -14.00
C PHE A 238 14.70 5.11 -15.31
N VAL A 239 14.98 5.91 -16.34
CA VAL A 239 14.28 5.82 -17.63
C VAL A 239 14.54 4.48 -18.32
N GLN A 240 15.80 3.99 -18.27
CA GLN A 240 16.15 2.67 -18.82
C GLN A 240 15.44 1.52 -18.11
N MET A 241 15.09 1.67 -16.84
CA MET A 241 14.37 0.65 -16.08
C MET A 241 12.86 0.66 -16.30
N LEU A 242 12.25 1.73 -16.82
CA LEU A 242 10.80 1.82 -17.03
C LEU A 242 10.21 0.63 -17.80
N PRO A 243 10.82 0.12 -18.89
CA PRO A 243 10.29 -1.04 -19.61
C PRO A 243 10.32 -2.35 -18.80
N VAL A 244 11.29 -2.49 -17.89
CA VAL A 244 11.47 -3.72 -17.07
C VAL A 244 10.75 -3.66 -15.72
N ARG A 245 9.91 -2.63 -15.49
CA ARG A 245 9.00 -2.57 -14.32
C ARG A 245 7.80 -3.49 -14.52
N PHE A 246 8.06 -4.80 -14.58
CA PHE A 246 7.08 -5.84 -14.91
C PHE A 246 5.85 -5.84 -14.00
N TYR A 247 6.02 -5.54 -12.71
CA TYR A 247 4.91 -5.42 -11.78
C TYR A 247 3.95 -4.29 -12.17
N CYS A 248 4.49 -3.11 -12.50
CA CYS A 248 3.66 -1.95 -12.83
C CYS A 248 2.87 -2.18 -14.11
N TRP A 249 3.56 -2.60 -15.18
CA TRP A 249 2.93 -2.92 -16.45
C TRP A 249 1.94 -4.08 -16.31
N GLY A 250 2.36 -5.17 -15.66
CA GLY A 250 1.55 -6.37 -15.47
C GLY A 250 0.26 -6.08 -14.70
N THR A 251 0.32 -5.28 -13.64
CA THR A 251 -0.85 -4.93 -12.83
C THR A 251 -1.83 -4.04 -13.60
N LEU A 252 -1.34 -3.02 -14.32
CA LEU A 252 -2.19 -2.15 -15.15
C LEU A 252 -2.83 -2.91 -16.31
N MET A 253 -2.07 -3.79 -16.97
CA MET A 253 -2.58 -4.66 -18.03
C MET A 253 -3.62 -5.64 -17.48
N PHE A 254 -3.34 -6.28 -16.34
CA PHE A 254 -4.27 -7.20 -15.71
C PHE A 254 -5.57 -6.50 -15.28
N LEU A 255 -5.48 -5.30 -14.73
CA LEU A 255 -6.64 -4.45 -14.44
C LEU A 255 -7.42 -4.14 -15.71
N ALA A 256 -6.76 -3.69 -16.79
CA ALA A 256 -7.41 -3.40 -18.07
C ALA A 256 -8.13 -4.63 -18.63
N ILE A 257 -7.50 -5.81 -18.58
CA ILE A 257 -8.08 -7.08 -19.03
C ILE A 257 -9.26 -7.49 -18.13
N ASN A 258 -9.16 -7.34 -16.80
CA ASN A 258 -10.25 -7.62 -15.87
C ASN A 258 -11.47 -6.72 -16.17
N ILE A 259 -11.25 -5.43 -16.41
CA ILE A 259 -12.30 -4.48 -16.79
C ILE A 259 -12.85 -4.81 -18.18
N ALA A 260 -12.01 -5.16 -19.16
CA ALA A 260 -12.44 -5.45 -20.52
C ALA A 260 -13.31 -6.70 -20.59
N SER A 261 -12.87 -7.77 -19.92
CA SER A 261 -13.52 -9.08 -19.87
C SER A 261 -14.73 -9.14 -18.92
N GLN A 262 -14.80 -8.23 -17.94
CA GLN A 262 -15.81 -8.26 -16.86
C GLN A 262 -15.83 -9.60 -16.11
N ARG A 263 -14.68 -10.30 -16.06
CA ARG A 263 -14.53 -11.60 -15.38
C ARG A 263 -13.66 -11.45 -14.14
N ASP A 264 -14.29 -11.70 -13.00
CA ASP A 264 -13.62 -11.76 -11.70
C ASP A 264 -13.34 -13.20 -11.29
N PHE A 265 -12.31 -13.41 -10.47
CA PHE A 265 -11.86 -14.74 -10.05
C PHE A 265 -11.81 -14.88 -8.53
N GLY A 266 -11.86 -16.12 -8.05
CA GLY A 266 -11.62 -16.47 -6.66
C GLY A 266 -12.49 -15.69 -5.65
N PRO A 267 -11.90 -15.10 -4.59
CA PRO A 267 -12.63 -14.30 -3.61
C PRO A 267 -13.33 -13.07 -4.20
N MET A 268 -12.73 -12.42 -5.20
CA MET A 268 -13.30 -11.23 -5.84
C MET A 268 -14.61 -11.55 -6.56
N LEU A 269 -14.66 -12.71 -7.24
CA LEU A 269 -15.89 -13.18 -7.88
C LEU A 269 -17.04 -13.36 -6.88
N LYS A 270 -16.75 -13.83 -5.66
CA LYS A 270 -17.76 -13.97 -4.60
C LYS A 270 -18.25 -12.60 -4.13
N ALA A 271 -17.35 -11.64 -3.97
CA ALA A 271 -17.69 -10.26 -3.59
C ALA A 271 -18.56 -9.57 -4.66
N GLU A 272 -18.20 -9.70 -5.94
CA GLU A 272 -18.98 -9.11 -7.04
C GLU A 272 -20.33 -9.80 -7.21
N LYS A 273 -20.42 -11.13 -7.11
CA LYS A 273 -21.71 -11.85 -7.13
C LYS A 273 -22.62 -11.39 -5.99
N ARG A 274 -22.07 -11.18 -4.79
CA ARG A 274 -22.81 -10.64 -3.63
C ARG A 274 -23.33 -9.25 -3.95
N ALA A 275 -22.47 -8.34 -4.38
CA ALA A 275 -22.84 -6.95 -4.67
C ALA A 275 -23.90 -6.85 -5.78
N ARG A 276 -23.76 -7.63 -6.86
CA ARG A 276 -24.70 -7.64 -7.98
C ARG A 276 -26.07 -8.22 -7.61
N LYS A 277 -26.12 -9.35 -6.90
CA LYS A 277 -27.37 -10.05 -6.57
C LYS A 277 -28.14 -9.40 -5.41
N SER A 278 -27.43 -9.03 -4.35
CA SER A 278 -28.05 -8.59 -3.09
C SER A 278 -27.95 -7.08 -2.83
N GLY A 279 -27.15 -6.35 -3.62
CA GLY A 279 -26.83 -4.94 -3.34
C GLY A 279 -25.88 -4.74 -2.16
N GLN A 280 -25.47 -5.80 -1.46
CA GLN A 280 -24.53 -5.70 -0.34
C GLN A 280 -23.10 -5.46 -0.85
N LEU A 281 -22.68 -4.20 -0.84
CA LEU A 281 -21.38 -3.76 -1.37
C LEU A 281 -20.21 -4.13 -0.45
N VAL A 282 -20.49 -4.36 0.83
CA VAL A 282 -19.51 -4.70 1.87
C VAL A 282 -19.76 -6.12 2.38
N ALA A 283 -18.70 -6.91 2.62
CA ALA A 283 -18.85 -8.22 3.24
C ALA A 283 -19.46 -8.10 4.67
N PRO A 284 -20.35 -9.01 5.08
CA PRO A 284 -20.99 -8.95 6.40
C PRO A 284 -20.02 -8.91 7.59
N ASN A 285 -18.84 -9.52 7.42
CA ASN A 285 -17.80 -9.59 8.45
C ASN A 285 -16.64 -8.60 8.22
N ALA A 286 -16.78 -7.67 7.26
CA ALA A 286 -15.74 -6.68 7.01
C ALA A 286 -15.75 -5.59 8.10
N ARG A 287 -14.56 -5.04 8.36
CA ARG A 287 -14.37 -3.88 9.24
C ARG A 287 -13.78 -2.75 8.39
N PRO A 288 -14.61 -1.92 7.73
CA PRO A 288 -14.13 -0.77 6.99
C PRO A 288 -13.34 0.17 7.90
N LEU A 289 -12.20 0.68 7.41
CA LEU A 289 -11.37 1.64 8.16
C LEU A 289 -12.08 2.99 8.33
N LEU A 290 -12.78 3.45 7.29
CA LEU A 290 -13.74 4.54 7.45
C LEU A 290 -15.01 3.96 8.10
N ARG A 291 -15.28 4.36 9.35
CA ARG A 291 -16.58 4.13 9.97
C ARG A 291 -17.65 4.73 9.06
N GLU A 292 -18.53 3.88 8.52
CA GLU A 292 -19.69 4.32 7.75
C GLU A 292 -20.60 5.11 8.70
N ASN A 293 -20.46 6.43 8.67
CA ASN A 293 -21.49 7.34 9.14
C ASN A 293 -21.83 8.28 7.98
N PRO A 294 -22.58 7.80 6.97
CA PRO A 294 -22.91 8.58 5.77
C PRO A 294 -23.49 9.96 6.12
N LYS A 295 -24.33 10.02 7.17
CA LYS A 295 -24.94 11.27 7.65
C LYS A 295 -23.96 12.34 8.16
N ARG A 296 -22.73 11.98 8.56
CA ARG A 296 -21.77 12.95 9.13
C ARG A 296 -20.87 13.59 8.09
N LEU A 297 -20.83 13.01 6.89
CA LEU A 297 -19.99 13.47 5.80
C LEU A 297 -20.83 14.07 4.67
N GLU A 298 -22.09 13.66 4.49
CA GLU A 298 -22.94 14.27 3.48
C GLU A 298 -23.04 15.80 3.64
N PRO A 299 -22.92 16.57 2.54
CA PRO A 299 -23.11 18.00 2.56
C PRO A 299 -24.50 18.35 3.13
N PRO A 300 -24.64 19.48 3.85
CA PRO A 300 -25.95 19.97 4.28
C PRO A 300 -26.92 20.11 3.10
N GLU A 301 -28.22 19.81 3.29
CA GLU A 301 -29.23 20.01 2.25
C GLU A 301 -29.17 21.44 1.69
N GLY A 302 -29.11 21.57 0.36
CA GLY A 302 -29.01 22.87 -0.32
C GLY A 302 -27.58 23.35 -0.61
N THR A 303 -26.55 22.54 -0.33
CA THR A 303 -25.21 22.77 -0.91
C THR A 303 -25.19 22.35 -2.39
N PRO A 304 -24.54 23.13 -3.27
CA PRO A 304 -24.54 22.91 -4.72
C PRO A 304 -23.88 21.60 -5.15
#